data_AF-A0A672UAK3-F1
#
_entry.id   AF-A0A672UAK3-F1
#
_cell.length_a   1.000
_cell.length_b   1.000
_cell.length_c   1.000
_cell.angle_alpha   90.00
_cell.angle_beta   90.00
_cell.angle_gamma   90.00
#
_symmetry.space_group_name_H-M   'P 1'
#
loop_
_entity.id
_entity.type
_entity.pdbx_description
1 polymer ?
#
loop_
_entity_poly.entity_id
_entity_poly.type
_entity_poly.pdbx_seq_one_letter_code
_entity_poly.pdbx_strand_id
1 'polypeptide(L)'
;MRSPALRALGCGSVAVLGALGAAAFLLLLTPAKDAALPARNKYGLVFDAGSTHTALYVYRWPAGKENGTGIVSQVEACTAAGPGISSYADDPAGAGASLKPCLDKAMEIIPAEQQRETPTYLGATAGMRLLREQNSTKAQQVFAEVAKAIGEYPVEFRGAQVLTGNEEGSFGWISVNYLLETLVKSQWVTPGVGRSEDVVGALDLGGASTQITFLPGTTIEDSSTGALLRLYGTNYSIYTHSYLCYGQKQALKIPSTEQISHPCYPRGYEENITTAELYDSPCVRAPSTPSAAQLLRVTGTGEPAACSAAVQELFNLSCGANSTCGFNGVYQPPVRGQFFVRNLHPCFWGGGVGFWGTRGWPRPREICCRSKF
;
A
#
# COMPACT_ATOMS: atom_id res chain seq x y z
N MET A 1 -44.90 15.23 -88.28
CA MET A 1 -45.35 14.23 -87.28
C MET A 1 -44.13 13.78 -86.48
N ARG A 2 -44.03 14.10 -85.20
CA ARG A 2 -42.97 13.58 -84.29
C ARG A 2 -43.66 12.98 -83.06
N SER A 3 -43.36 11.71 -82.80
CA SER A 3 -43.99 10.84 -81.80
C SER A 3 -43.64 11.22 -80.35
N PRO A 4 -44.57 11.08 -79.38
CA PRO A 4 -44.30 11.32 -77.96
C PRO A 4 -44.02 9.99 -77.24
N ALA A 5 -42.77 9.56 -77.18
CA ALA A 5 -42.38 8.37 -76.42
C ALA A 5 -41.02 8.54 -75.75
N LEU A 6 -40.80 9.64 -75.03
CA LEU A 6 -39.57 9.85 -74.25
C LEU A 6 -39.80 10.89 -73.13
N ARG A 7 -40.74 10.62 -72.22
CA ARG A 7 -40.87 11.42 -70.98
C ARG A 7 -41.07 10.61 -69.69
N ALA A 8 -41.18 9.28 -69.75
CA ALA A 8 -41.51 8.48 -68.57
C ALA A 8 -40.30 7.87 -67.82
N LEU A 9 -39.09 7.85 -68.37
CA LEU A 9 -37.93 7.21 -67.71
C LEU A 9 -37.10 8.14 -66.80
N GLY A 10 -37.35 9.45 -66.79
CA GLY A 10 -36.51 10.41 -66.06
C GLY A 10 -36.91 10.66 -64.60
N CYS A 11 -38.16 10.36 -64.21
CA CYS A 11 -38.68 10.79 -62.91
C CYS A 11 -38.36 9.80 -61.77
N GLY A 12 -38.31 8.49 -62.07
CA GLY A 12 -37.96 7.46 -61.09
C GLY A 12 -36.50 7.54 -60.63
N SER A 13 -35.57 7.81 -61.54
CA SER A 13 -34.13 7.85 -61.26
C SER A 13 -33.73 9.02 -60.37
N VAL A 14 -34.37 10.19 -60.54
CA VAL A 14 -34.11 11.39 -59.74
C VAL A 14 -34.66 11.22 -58.31
N ALA A 15 -35.82 10.58 -58.15
CA ALA A 15 -36.39 10.30 -56.84
C ALA A 15 -35.53 9.31 -56.04
N VAL A 16 -34.98 8.27 -56.70
CA VAL A 16 -34.09 7.29 -56.06
C VAL A 16 -32.75 7.92 -55.65
N LEU A 17 -32.16 8.77 -56.51
CA LEU A 17 -30.94 9.51 -56.18
C LEU A 17 -31.16 10.51 -55.03
N GLY A 18 -32.32 11.17 -55.00
CA GLY A 18 -32.70 12.07 -53.90
C GLY A 18 -32.87 11.34 -52.58
N ALA A 19 -33.52 10.16 -52.59
CA ALA A 19 -33.69 9.33 -51.40
C ALA A 19 -32.37 8.77 -50.86
N LEU A 20 -31.46 8.33 -51.75
CA LEU A 20 -30.13 7.87 -51.37
C LEU A 20 -29.25 9.00 -50.84
N GLY A 21 -29.33 10.19 -51.46
CA GLY A 21 -28.64 11.39 -50.97
C GLY A 21 -29.15 11.82 -49.59
N ALA A 22 -30.46 11.79 -49.36
CA ALA A 22 -31.06 12.09 -48.06
C ALA A 22 -30.66 11.06 -47.00
N ALA A 23 -30.64 9.76 -47.34
CA ALA A 23 -30.22 8.71 -46.42
C ALA A 23 -28.73 8.82 -46.05
N ALA A 24 -27.86 9.10 -47.03
CA ALA A 24 -26.44 9.34 -46.79
C ALA A 24 -26.21 10.60 -45.95
N PHE A 25 -26.98 11.67 -46.20
CA PHE A 25 -26.92 12.91 -45.41
C PHE A 25 -27.43 12.71 -43.99
N LEU A 26 -28.50 11.91 -43.79
CA LEU A 26 -28.98 11.52 -42.46
C LEU A 26 -27.96 10.64 -41.72
N LEU A 27 -27.27 9.73 -42.40
CA LEU A 27 -26.17 8.93 -41.83
C LEU A 27 -24.93 9.78 -41.47
N LEU A 28 -24.68 10.86 -42.22
CA LEU A 28 -23.62 11.84 -41.94
C LEU A 28 -24.01 12.82 -40.82
N LEU A 29 -25.31 13.09 -40.64
CA LEU A 29 -25.85 13.97 -39.60
C LEU A 29 -26.23 13.25 -38.31
N THR A 30 -26.33 11.92 -38.29
CA THR A 30 -26.30 11.18 -37.03
C THR A 30 -24.87 11.30 -36.51
N PRO A 31 -24.60 12.08 -35.45
CA PRO A 31 -23.34 11.88 -34.74
C PRO A 31 -23.33 10.41 -34.39
N ALA A 32 -22.29 9.69 -34.82
CA ALA A 32 -21.91 8.46 -34.17
C ALA A 32 -21.64 8.87 -32.72
N LYS A 33 -22.70 8.91 -31.91
CA LYS A 33 -22.57 8.65 -30.50
C LYS A 33 -22.11 7.22 -30.49
N ASP A 34 -20.79 7.04 -30.59
CA ASP A 34 -20.13 5.98 -29.87
C ASP A 34 -20.68 6.12 -28.45
N ALA A 35 -21.80 5.46 -28.19
CA ALA A 35 -22.23 5.14 -26.86
C ALA A 35 -21.18 4.14 -26.41
N ALA A 36 -20.00 4.65 -26.07
CA ALA A 36 -19.02 3.92 -25.31
C ALA A 36 -19.80 3.44 -24.10
N LEU A 37 -20.13 2.14 -24.10
CA LEU A 37 -20.71 1.49 -22.94
C LEU A 37 -19.89 1.96 -21.75
N PRO A 38 -20.52 2.48 -20.67
CA PRO A 38 -19.79 3.01 -19.54
C PRO A 38 -18.74 1.99 -19.15
N ALA A 39 -17.46 2.40 -19.19
CA ALA A 39 -16.35 1.47 -19.06
C ALA A 39 -16.56 0.64 -17.79
N ARG A 40 -16.71 -0.69 -17.95
CA ARG A 40 -16.96 -1.60 -16.83
C ARG A 40 -15.89 -1.36 -15.77
N ASN A 41 -16.32 -1.11 -14.53
CA ASN A 41 -15.39 -0.98 -13.43
C ASN A 41 -14.73 -2.33 -13.16
N LYS A 42 -13.47 -2.31 -12.75
CA LYS A 42 -12.73 -3.44 -12.19
C LYS A 42 -12.55 -3.22 -10.69
N TYR A 43 -12.31 -4.30 -9.98
CA TYR A 43 -12.08 -4.29 -8.54
C TYR A 43 -10.71 -4.89 -8.21
N GLY A 44 -10.21 -4.60 -7.02
CA GLY A 44 -9.00 -5.20 -6.46
C GLY A 44 -9.05 -5.21 -4.94
N LEU A 45 -8.51 -6.26 -4.35
CA LEU A 45 -8.44 -6.46 -2.92
C LEU A 45 -6.99 -6.46 -2.45
N VAL A 46 -6.68 -5.68 -1.43
CA VAL A 46 -5.36 -5.71 -0.79
C VAL A 46 -5.52 -5.81 0.71
N PHE A 47 -4.94 -6.86 1.28
CA PHE A 47 -4.73 -6.99 2.71
C PHE A 47 -3.41 -6.34 3.11
N ASP A 48 -3.49 -5.42 4.06
CA ASP A 48 -2.39 -4.86 4.79
C ASP A 48 -2.25 -5.60 6.12
N ALA A 49 -1.35 -6.57 6.15
CA ALA A 49 -1.07 -7.38 7.32
C ALA A 49 0.02 -6.69 8.17
N GLY A 50 -0.43 -5.68 8.91
CA GLY A 50 0.36 -4.95 9.90
C GLY A 50 0.77 -5.80 11.10
N SER A 51 1.73 -5.28 11.88
CA SER A 51 2.14 -5.92 13.16
C SER A 51 1.04 -5.87 14.22
N THR A 52 0.17 -4.86 14.21
CA THR A 52 -0.85 -4.64 15.24
C THR A 52 -2.24 -5.07 14.83
N HIS A 53 -2.55 -5.01 13.53
CA HIS A 53 -3.85 -5.32 12.97
C HIS A 53 -3.69 -5.73 11.51
N THR A 54 -4.73 -6.30 10.94
CA THR A 54 -4.83 -6.53 9.49
C THR A 54 -6.01 -5.75 8.94
N ALA A 55 -5.83 -5.07 7.81
CA ALA A 55 -6.90 -4.34 7.14
C ALA A 55 -7.06 -4.80 5.69
N LEU A 56 -8.29 -5.05 5.26
CA LEU A 56 -8.66 -5.27 3.86
C LEU A 56 -9.12 -3.95 3.25
N TYR A 57 -8.57 -3.61 2.09
CA TYR A 57 -9.04 -2.49 1.28
C TYR A 57 -9.63 -3.02 -0.03
N VAL A 58 -10.82 -2.51 -0.35
CA VAL A 58 -11.48 -2.77 -1.63
C VAL A 58 -11.30 -1.54 -2.50
N TYR A 59 -10.76 -1.76 -3.68
CA TYR A 59 -10.52 -0.73 -4.68
C TYR A 59 -11.38 -0.96 -5.91
N ARG A 60 -11.79 0.13 -6.57
CA ARG A 60 -12.45 0.12 -7.88
C ARG A 60 -11.73 1.03 -8.86
N TRP A 61 -11.78 0.72 -10.15
CA TRP A 61 -11.34 1.61 -11.22
C TRP A 61 -12.05 1.34 -12.55
N PRO A 62 -12.24 2.34 -13.43
CA PRO A 62 -12.66 2.09 -14.81
C PRO A 62 -11.61 1.23 -15.54
N ALA A 63 -12.03 0.31 -16.42
CA ALA A 63 -11.10 -0.60 -17.10
C ALA A 63 -9.98 0.06 -17.95
N GLY A 64 -10.13 1.34 -18.32
CA GLY A 64 -9.14 2.11 -19.09
C GLY A 64 -7.93 2.58 -18.27
N LYS A 65 -6.82 2.88 -18.95
CA LYS A 65 -5.59 3.45 -18.37
C LYS A 65 -5.33 4.87 -18.92
N GLU A 66 -4.73 5.74 -18.11
CA GLU A 66 -4.23 7.08 -18.44
C GLU A 66 -2.69 7.07 -18.47
N ASN A 67 -2.06 7.17 -19.66
CA ASN A 67 -0.59 7.09 -19.82
C ASN A 67 0.06 5.83 -19.22
N GLY A 68 -0.65 4.70 -19.30
CA GLY A 68 -0.21 3.42 -18.71
C GLY A 68 -0.58 3.25 -17.24
N THR A 69 -1.28 4.24 -16.65
CA THR A 69 -1.69 4.31 -15.24
C THR A 69 -3.17 4.73 -15.05
N GLY A 70 -3.99 3.95 -14.34
CA GLY A 70 -5.46 3.86 -14.42
C GLY A 70 -6.22 4.05 -13.11
N ILE A 71 -7.47 4.47 -13.19
CA ILE A 71 -8.10 5.33 -12.19
C ILE A 71 -8.65 4.66 -10.91
N VAL A 72 -7.83 4.49 -9.87
CA VAL A 72 -8.23 3.79 -8.63
C VAL A 72 -8.99 4.66 -7.62
N SER A 73 -9.96 4.08 -6.93
CA SER A 73 -10.63 4.68 -5.78
C SER A 73 -10.89 3.60 -4.75
N GLN A 74 -10.63 3.90 -3.47
CA GLN A 74 -11.04 3.04 -2.37
C GLN A 74 -12.56 3.12 -2.23
N VAL A 75 -13.22 1.96 -2.19
CA VAL A 75 -14.67 1.89 -1.96
C VAL A 75 -15.02 1.40 -0.59
N GLU A 76 -14.12 0.65 0.05
CA GLU A 76 -14.34 0.09 1.37
C GLU A 76 -13.00 -0.17 2.06
N ALA A 77 -13.00 -0.09 3.39
CA ALA A 77 -11.92 -0.55 4.24
C ALA A 77 -12.50 -1.33 5.43
N CYS A 78 -11.98 -2.52 5.67
CA CYS A 78 -12.39 -3.38 6.76
C CYS A 78 -11.18 -3.76 7.61
N THR A 79 -11.23 -3.49 8.90
CA THR A 79 -10.21 -3.96 9.85
C THR A 79 -10.63 -5.33 10.35
N ALA A 80 -9.79 -6.34 10.10
CA ALA A 80 -9.99 -7.69 10.63
C ALA A 80 -9.98 -7.66 12.16
N ALA A 81 -10.85 -8.48 12.77
CA ALA A 81 -10.89 -8.57 14.22
C ALA A 81 -9.61 -9.22 14.76
N GLY A 82 -9.13 -8.74 15.90
CA GLY A 82 -7.95 -9.27 16.57
C GLY A 82 -6.62 -8.63 16.13
N PRO A 83 -5.49 -9.25 16.52
CA PRO A 83 -4.16 -8.69 16.27
C PRO A 83 -3.68 -8.89 14.82
N GLY A 84 -2.49 -8.38 14.51
CA GLY A 84 -1.80 -8.66 13.25
C GLY A 84 -1.50 -10.15 13.08
N ILE A 85 -1.44 -10.63 11.83
CA ILE A 85 -1.31 -12.07 11.53
C ILE A 85 -0.08 -12.74 12.17
N SER A 86 0.99 -11.99 12.45
CA SER A 86 2.19 -12.52 13.11
C SER A 86 1.94 -12.99 14.55
N SER A 87 0.88 -12.49 15.20
CA SER A 87 0.54 -12.85 16.58
C SER A 87 -0.10 -14.24 16.69
N TYR A 88 -0.50 -14.81 15.55
CA TYR A 88 -1.07 -16.16 15.43
C TYR A 88 0.01 -17.22 15.16
N ALA A 89 1.25 -16.95 15.55
CA ALA A 89 2.37 -17.87 15.32
C ALA A 89 2.16 -19.26 15.95
N ASP A 90 1.43 -19.32 17.07
CA ASP A 90 1.05 -20.55 17.77
C ASP A 90 -0.39 -21.02 17.49
N ASP A 91 -1.16 -20.22 16.74
CA ASP A 91 -2.49 -20.60 16.22
C ASP A 91 -2.67 -20.11 14.76
N PRO A 92 -1.95 -20.70 13.77
CA PRO A 92 -2.00 -20.21 12.39
C PRO A 92 -3.40 -20.23 11.77
N ALA A 93 -4.26 -21.16 12.19
CA ALA A 93 -5.64 -21.25 11.71
C ALA A 93 -6.46 -20.01 12.11
N GLY A 94 -6.21 -19.46 13.31
CA GLY A 94 -6.76 -18.19 13.76
C GLY A 94 -6.44 -17.02 12.84
N ALA A 95 -5.23 -16.99 12.24
CA ALA A 95 -4.84 -15.95 11.28
C ALA A 95 -5.76 -15.95 10.06
N GLY A 96 -5.98 -17.11 9.44
CA GLY A 96 -6.88 -17.25 8.29
C GLY A 96 -8.34 -16.94 8.65
N ALA A 97 -8.82 -17.46 9.79
CA ALA A 97 -10.18 -17.22 10.26
C ALA A 97 -10.47 -15.73 10.50
N SER A 98 -9.49 -14.97 11.00
CA SER A 98 -9.63 -13.54 11.27
C SER A 98 -9.96 -12.70 10.03
N LEU A 99 -9.58 -13.18 8.82
CA LEU A 99 -9.78 -12.45 7.56
C LEU A 99 -11.17 -12.63 6.96
N LYS A 100 -11.86 -13.72 7.31
CA LYS A 100 -13.15 -14.12 6.72
C LYS A 100 -14.22 -13.03 6.81
N PRO A 101 -14.45 -12.36 7.96
CA PRO A 101 -15.48 -11.32 8.04
C PRO A 101 -15.26 -10.15 7.06
N CYS A 102 -14.00 -9.78 6.80
CA CYS A 102 -13.69 -8.73 5.82
C CYS A 102 -13.85 -9.23 4.38
N LEU A 103 -13.52 -10.49 4.10
CA LEU A 103 -13.76 -11.11 2.80
C LEU A 103 -15.26 -11.21 2.51
N ASP A 104 -16.07 -11.61 3.49
CA ASP A 104 -17.54 -11.65 3.38
C ASP A 104 -18.07 -10.27 2.98
N LYS A 105 -17.66 -9.21 3.70
CA LYS A 105 -18.01 -7.82 3.38
C LYS A 105 -17.58 -7.41 1.97
N ALA A 106 -16.40 -7.83 1.52
CA ALA A 106 -15.93 -7.52 0.17
C ALA A 106 -16.78 -8.21 -0.91
N MET A 107 -17.28 -9.44 -0.66
CA MET A 107 -18.14 -10.15 -1.60
C MET A 107 -19.52 -9.52 -1.75
N GLU A 108 -20.00 -8.80 -0.73
CA GLU A 108 -21.24 -8.01 -0.82
C GLU A 108 -21.07 -6.76 -1.72
N ILE A 109 -19.85 -6.26 -1.86
CA ILE A 109 -19.54 -5.04 -2.62
C ILE A 109 -19.21 -5.36 -4.08
N ILE A 110 -18.48 -6.45 -4.32
CA ILE A 110 -18.03 -6.82 -5.66
C ILE A 110 -19.13 -7.62 -6.37
N PRO A 111 -19.59 -7.19 -7.57
CA PRO A 111 -20.57 -7.94 -8.35
C PRO A 111 -20.15 -9.39 -8.56
N ALA A 112 -21.08 -10.34 -8.41
CA ALA A 112 -20.79 -11.78 -8.42
C ALA A 112 -20.03 -12.23 -9.70
N GLU A 113 -20.37 -11.65 -10.84
CA GLU A 113 -19.73 -11.89 -12.13
C GLU A 113 -18.30 -11.33 -12.26
N GLN A 114 -17.86 -10.51 -11.29
CA GLN A 114 -16.53 -9.90 -11.22
C GLN A 114 -15.66 -10.44 -10.09
N GLN A 115 -16.22 -11.19 -9.15
CA GLN A 115 -15.47 -11.69 -7.99
C GLN A 115 -14.27 -12.54 -8.45
N ARG A 116 -14.48 -13.51 -9.35
CA ARG A 116 -13.43 -14.45 -9.79
C ARG A 116 -12.31 -13.79 -10.60
N GLU A 117 -12.54 -12.61 -11.17
CA GLU A 117 -11.53 -11.80 -11.87
C GLU A 117 -10.91 -10.73 -10.98
N THR A 118 -11.33 -10.62 -9.71
CA THR A 118 -10.84 -9.59 -8.79
C THR A 118 -9.50 -10.02 -8.19
N PRO A 119 -8.38 -9.37 -8.57
CA PRO A 119 -7.07 -9.69 -8.01
C PRO A 119 -7.04 -9.39 -6.51
N THR A 120 -6.57 -10.36 -5.74
CA THR A 120 -6.46 -10.28 -4.29
C THR A 120 -5.03 -10.54 -3.86
N TYR A 121 -4.50 -9.65 -3.03
CA TYR A 121 -3.13 -9.69 -2.53
C TYR A 121 -3.10 -9.54 -1.02
N LEU A 122 -2.08 -10.10 -0.39
CA LEU A 122 -1.76 -9.81 1.01
C LEU A 122 -0.29 -9.39 1.13
N GLY A 123 -0.07 -8.17 1.60
CA GLY A 123 1.24 -7.64 1.96
C GLY A 123 1.40 -7.61 3.46
N ALA A 124 2.31 -8.41 4.01
CA ALA A 124 2.67 -8.36 5.42
C ALA A 124 3.92 -7.52 5.66
N THR A 125 3.94 -6.77 6.75
CA THR A 125 4.99 -5.77 7.05
C THR A 125 5.94 -6.25 8.16
N ALA A 126 6.43 -5.33 9.00
CA ALA A 126 7.43 -5.61 10.03
C ALA A 126 7.06 -6.73 11.01
N GLY A 127 5.78 -6.94 11.35
CA GLY A 127 5.38 -8.03 12.24
C GLY A 127 5.78 -9.40 11.72
N MET A 128 5.51 -9.66 10.43
CA MET A 128 5.93 -10.91 9.78
C MET A 128 7.42 -10.93 9.46
N ARG A 129 8.09 -9.78 9.28
CA ARG A 129 9.56 -9.72 9.18
C ARG A 129 10.20 -10.25 10.47
N LEU A 130 9.74 -9.77 11.63
CA LEU A 130 10.20 -10.22 12.94
C LEU A 130 9.89 -11.69 13.19
N LEU A 131 8.66 -12.14 12.90
CA LEU A 131 8.30 -13.56 13.08
C LEU A 131 9.16 -14.47 12.19
N ARG A 132 9.41 -14.08 10.92
CA ARG A 132 10.23 -14.87 10.00
C ARG A 132 11.68 -14.99 10.48
N GLU A 133 12.23 -13.93 11.06
CA GLU A 133 13.57 -13.92 11.64
C GLU A 133 13.65 -14.82 12.87
N GLN A 134 12.64 -14.77 13.74
CA GLN A 134 12.57 -15.60 14.94
C GLN A 134 12.29 -17.08 14.63
N ASN A 135 11.33 -17.36 13.74
CA ASN A 135 10.91 -18.70 13.37
C ASN A 135 10.27 -18.71 11.97
N SER A 136 11.08 -19.02 10.97
CA SER A 136 10.64 -19.05 9.56
C SER A 136 9.54 -20.09 9.29
N THR A 137 9.53 -21.22 10.01
CA THR A 137 8.49 -22.25 9.89
C THR A 137 7.14 -21.74 10.36
N LYS A 138 7.06 -21.09 11.53
CA LYS A 138 5.82 -20.49 12.02
C LYS A 138 5.31 -19.40 11.07
N ALA A 139 6.20 -18.55 10.55
CA ALA A 139 5.83 -17.55 9.55
C ALA A 139 5.21 -18.18 8.28
N GLN A 140 5.77 -19.29 7.80
CA GLN A 140 5.24 -20.02 6.65
C GLN A 140 3.87 -20.66 6.95
N GLN A 141 3.68 -21.22 8.15
CA GLN A 141 2.40 -21.80 8.57
C GLN A 141 1.28 -20.75 8.63
N VAL A 142 1.57 -19.56 9.17
CA VAL A 142 0.63 -18.43 9.17
C VAL A 142 0.21 -18.07 7.74
N PHE A 143 1.17 -17.95 6.81
CA PHE A 143 0.83 -17.67 5.41
C PHE A 143 0.05 -18.79 4.74
N ALA A 144 0.31 -20.05 5.07
CA ALA A 144 -0.41 -21.18 4.50
C ALA A 144 -1.90 -21.15 4.89
N GLU A 145 -2.22 -20.90 6.16
CA GLU A 145 -3.62 -20.81 6.61
C GLU A 145 -4.31 -19.53 6.11
N VAL A 146 -3.59 -18.42 5.99
CA VAL A 146 -4.09 -17.20 5.33
C VAL A 146 -4.41 -17.43 3.86
N ALA A 147 -3.49 -18.06 3.11
CA ALA A 147 -3.67 -18.37 1.70
C ALA A 147 -4.86 -19.32 1.49
N LYS A 148 -5.00 -20.32 2.35
CA LYS A 148 -6.14 -21.24 2.37
C LYS A 148 -7.46 -20.50 2.62
N ALA A 149 -7.53 -19.64 3.64
CA ALA A 149 -8.73 -18.89 3.96
C ALA A 149 -9.16 -17.95 2.82
N ILE A 150 -8.22 -17.24 2.17
CA ILE A 150 -8.53 -16.40 1.01
C ILE A 150 -8.96 -17.27 -0.20
N GLY A 151 -8.33 -18.43 -0.38
CA GLY A 151 -8.64 -19.36 -1.47
C GLY A 151 -10.02 -20.03 -1.39
N GLU A 152 -10.70 -19.95 -0.24
CA GLU A 152 -12.09 -20.38 -0.07
C GLU A 152 -13.09 -19.40 -0.75
N TYR A 153 -12.67 -18.18 -1.04
CA TYR A 153 -13.49 -17.13 -1.64
C TYR A 153 -13.34 -17.12 -3.17
N PRO A 154 -14.37 -16.68 -3.91
CA PRO A 154 -14.34 -16.67 -5.37
C PRO A 154 -13.53 -15.49 -5.92
N VAL A 155 -12.27 -15.33 -5.49
CA VAL A 155 -11.37 -14.23 -5.89
C VAL A 155 -10.15 -14.74 -6.64
N GLU A 156 -9.51 -13.88 -7.43
CA GLU A 156 -8.22 -14.20 -8.05
C GLU A 156 -7.09 -13.95 -7.03
N PHE A 157 -6.87 -14.90 -6.12
CA PHE A 157 -5.79 -14.78 -5.14
C PHE A 157 -4.43 -14.93 -5.80
N ARG A 158 -3.63 -13.85 -5.75
CA ARG A 158 -2.32 -13.75 -6.41
C ARG A 158 -1.14 -13.91 -5.46
N GLY A 159 -1.41 -14.10 -4.17
CA GLY A 159 -0.41 -14.49 -3.19
C GLY A 159 -0.34 -13.58 -1.96
N ALA A 160 0.34 -14.11 -0.94
CA ALA A 160 0.69 -13.42 0.28
C ALA A 160 2.22 -13.34 0.39
N GLN A 161 2.75 -12.17 0.73
CA GLN A 161 4.20 -11.96 0.82
C GLN A 161 4.59 -11.04 1.98
N VAL A 162 5.79 -11.25 2.52
CA VAL A 162 6.43 -10.29 3.44
C VAL A 162 7.14 -9.24 2.61
N LEU A 163 6.72 -8.00 2.76
CA LEU A 163 7.33 -6.86 2.09
C LEU A 163 8.69 -6.56 2.71
N THR A 164 9.62 -6.16 1.85
CA THR A 164 10.83 -5.48 2.31
C THR A 164 10.46 -4.11 2.88
N GLY A 165 11.31 -3.58 3.75
CA GLY A 165 11.09 -2.26 4.32
C GLY A 165 11.06 -1.14 3.26
N ASN A 166 11.83 -1.31 2.17
CA ASN A 166 11.86 -0.36 1.07
C ASN A 166 10.62 -0.42 0.18
N GLU A 167 10.08 -1.62 -0.07
CA GLU A 167 8.79 -1.77 -0.74
C GLU A 167 7.68 -1.11 0.09
N GLU A 168 7.63 -1.40 1.39
CA GLU A 168 6.69 -0.79 2.34
C GLU A 168 6.76 0.75 2.25
N GLY A 169 7.94 1.35 2.44
CA GLY A 169 8.11 2.80 2.31
C GLY A 169 7.73 3.36 0.93
N SER A 170 8.15 2.69 -0.14
CA SER A 170 7.86 3.12 -1.52
C SER A 170 6.36 3.12 -1.82
N PHE A 171 5.63 2.07 -1.42
CA PHE A 171 4.18 1.99 -1.60
C PHE A 171 3.43 3.03 -0.76
N GLY A 172 3.91 3.31 0.46
CA GLY A 172 3.42 4.43 1.26
C GLY A 172 3.59 5.78 0.55
N TRP A 173 4.78 6.04 0.01
CA TRP A 173 5.08 7.27 -0.74
C TRP A 173 4.23 7.42 -2.01
N ILE A 174 4.06 6.34 -2.77
CA ILE A 174 3.17 6.31 -3.94
C ILE A 174 1.75 6.65 -3.51
N SER A 175 1.23 6.01 -2.46
CA SER A 175 -0.14 6.25 -1.99
C SER A 175 -0.36 7.68 -1.53
N VAL A 176 0.59 8.30 -0.81
CA VAL A 176 0.50 9.70 -0.40
C VAL A 176 0.44 10.62 -1.62
N ASN A 177 1.39 10.49 -2.54
CA ASN A 177 1.49 11.37 -3.71
C ASN A 177 0.37 11.11 -4.73
N TYR A 178 -0.19 9.91 -4.72
CA TYR A 178 -1.39 9.56 -5.44
C TYR A 178 -2.62 10.31 -4.93
N LEU A 179 -2.87 10.22 -3.62
CA LEU A 179 -4.05 10.84 -2.97
C LEU A 179 -3.99 12.37 -3.02
N LEU A 180 -2.78 12.95 -2.98
CA LEU A 180 -2.57 14.39 -3.14
C LEU A 180 -2.55 14.86 -4.61
N GLU A 181 -2.67 13.91 -5.55
CA GLU A 181 -2.63 14.11 -7.00
C GLU A 181 -1.33 14.73 -7.53
N THR A 182 -0.26 14.74 -6.73
CA THR A 182 1.03 15.34 -7.09
C THR A 182 1.71 14.55 -8.21
N LEU A 183 1.47 13.23 -8.27
CA LEU A 183 1.94 12.38 -9.37
C LEU A 183 1.28 12.73 -10.71
N VAL A 184 0.04 13.21 -10.71
CA VAL A 184 -0.73 13.48 -11.95
C VAL A 184 -0.65 14.93 -12.39
N LYS A 185 -0.65 15.88 -11.45
CA LYS A 185 -0.49 17.31 -11.74
C LYS A 185 0.79 17.62 -12.50
N SER A 186 1.86 16.84 -12.26
CA SER A 186 3.12 16.94 -12.99
C SER A 186 3.03 16.74 -14.52
N GLN A 187 1.90 16.22 -15.05
CA GLN A 187 1.67 16.02 -16.48
C GLN A 187 1.04 17.22 -17.20
N TRP A 188 0.34 18.11 -16.48
CA TRP A 188 -0.46 19.19 -17.08
C TRP A 188 0.34 20.50 -17.25
N VAL A 189 1.62 20.47 -16.88
CA VAL A 189 2.56 21.58 -16.99
C VAL A 189 3.53 21.28 -18.15
N THR A 190 3.88 22.33 -18.89
CA THR A 190 4.69 22.34 -20.10
C THR A 190 5.85 21.32 -20.09
N PRO A 191 6.01 20.49 -21.13
CA PRO A 191 7.18 19.62 -21.26
C PRO A 191 8.47 20.42 -21.14
N GLY A 192 9.31 20.10 -20.15
CA GLY A 192 10.58 20.79 -19.89
C GLY A 192 10.62 21.65 -18.63
N VAL A 193 9.49 21.90 -17.97
CA VAL A 193 9.46 22.54 -16.63
C VAL A 193 9.19 21.45 -15.59
N GLY A 194 10.22 20.65 -15.30
CA GLY A 194 10.12 19.63 -14.25
C GLY A 194 10.00 20.31 -12.89
N ARG A 195 8.90 20.11 -12.17
CA ARG A 195 8.87 20.38 -10.73
C ARG A 195 8.82 19.06 -9.98
N SER A 196 10.01 18.46 -9.85
CA SER A 196 10.35 17.50 -8.78
C SER A 196 9.97 18.03 -7.37
N GLU A 197 9.57 19.30 -7.27
CA GLU A 197 9.13 20.00 -6.06
C GLU A 197 7.66 19.77 -5.67
N ASP A 198 6.83 19.17 -6.51
CA ASP A 198 5.40 18.99 -6.21
C ASP A 198 5.09 17.70 -5.43
N VAL A 199 6.02 16.74 -5.41
CA VAL A 199 5.86 15.50 -4.63
C VAL A 199 6.29 15.70 -3.18
N VAL A 200 5.56 15.09 -2.27
CA VAL A 200 5.84 15.13 -0.83
C VAL A 200 6.54 13.86 -0.38
N GLY A 201 7.36 13.96 0.65
CA GLY A 201 7.88 12.80 1.37
C GLY A 201 6.77 12.11 2.19
N ALA A 202 7.03 10.88 2.60
CA ALA A 202 6.17 10.08 3.45
C ALA A 202 6.94 9.60 4.67
N LEU A 203 6.36 9.80 5.85
CA LEU A 203 6.79 9.22 7.11
C LEU A 203 5.69 8.27 7.59
N ASP A 204 6.04 7.03 7.86
CA ASP A 204 5.12 6.02 8.36
C ASP A 204 5.61 5.47 9.71
N LEU A 205 4.74 5.49 10.72
CA LEU A 205 5.01 4.90 12.03
C LEU A 205 4.04 3.75 12.28
N GLY A 206 4.55 2.53 12.08
CA GLY A 206 3.87 1.29 12.41
C GLY A 206 4.16 0.82 13.83
N GLY A 207 3.61 -0.35 14.19
CA GLY A 207 3.86 -0.98 15.49
C GLY A 207 5.26 -1.57 15.65
N ALA A 208 5.87 -2.06 14.56
CA ALA A 208 7.15 -2.79 14.60
C ALA A 208 8.28 -2.17 13.77
N SER A 209 7.97 -1.21 12.90
CA SER A 209 8.98 -0.41 12.19
C SER A 209 8.45 1.00 11.93
N THR A 210 9.35 1.88 11.51
CA THR A 210 9.03 3.16 10.90
C THR A 210 9.75 3.31 9.57
N GLN A 211 9.18 4.08 8.65
CA GLN A 211 9.70 4.33 7.32
C GLN A 211 9.82 5.82 7.04
N ILE A 212 10.86 6.17 6.29
CA ILE A 212 11.04 7.47 5.67
C ILE A 212 11.29 7.28 4.19
N THR A 213 10.50 7.96 3.36
CA THR A 213 10.61 7.86 1.90
C THR A 213 10.38 9.23 1.26
N PHE A 214 11.30 9.69 0.41
CA PHE A 214 11.17 10.99 -0.26
C PHE A 214 12.02 11.07 -1.53
N LEU A 215 11.78 12.10 -2.35
CA LEU A 215 12.59 12.40 -3.52
C LEU A 215 13.77 13.33 -3.13
N PRO A 216 15.01 12.81 -3.03
CA PRO A 216 16.15 13.62 -2.63
C PRO A 216 16.54 14.66 -3.70
N GLY A 217 17.23 15.72 -3.27
CA GLY A 217 17.79 16.73 -4.17
C GLY A 217 19.19 16.38 -4.69
N THR A 218 19.76 15.28 -4.20
CA THR A 218 21.09 14.78 -4.53
C THR A 218 20.98 13.34 -5.03
N THR A 219 22.06 12.85 -5.63
CA THR A 219 22.18 11.43 -5.96
C THR A 219 22.15 10.60 -4.68
N ILE A 220 21.48 9.45 -4.74
CA ILE A 220 21.45 8.46 -3.66
C ILE A 220 22.76 7.68 -3.73
N GLU A 221 23.58 7.80 -2.69
CA GLU A 221 24.92 7.19 -2.64
C GLU A 221 24.84 5.70 -2.29
N ASP A 222 23.95 5.34 -1.36
CA ASP A 222 23.69 3.94 -1.02
C ASP A 222 22.52 3.39 -1.85
N SER A 223 22.83 2.60 -2.87
CA SER A 223 21.84 1.99 -3.75
C SER A 223 20.86 1.07 -3.03
N SER A 224 21.19 0.55 -1.84
CA SER A 224 20.28 -0.25 -1.02
C SER A 224 19.16 0.58 -0.38
N THR A 225 19.29 1.91 -0.39
CA THR A 225 18.28 2.88 0.08
C THR A 225 17.57 3.60 -1.07
N GLY A 226 17.87 3.23 -2.32
CA GLY A 226 17.26 3.82 -3.51
C GLY A 226 16.16 2.92 -4.11
N ALA A 227 15.07 3.53 -4.56
CA ALA A 227 14.07 2.86 -5.39
C ALA A 227 13.79 3.68 -6.67
N LEU A 228 13.83 3.00 -7.82
CA LEU A 228 13.52 3.59 -9.11
C LEU A 228 12.11 3.20 -9.54
N LEU A 229 11.24 4.19 -9.66
CA LEU A 229 9.83 4.03 -10.03
C LEU A 229 9.54 4.70 -11.37
N ARG A 230 8.72 4.06 -12.21
CA ARG A 230 8.12 4.69 -13.39
C ARG A 230 6.63 4.87 -13.12
N LEU A 231 6.21 6.11 -12.93
CA LEU A 231 4.83 6.47 -12.59
C LEU A 231 4.34 7.52 -13.57
N TYR A 232 3.20 7.29 -14.24
CA TYR A 232 2.58 8.29 -15.13
C TYR A 232 3.51 8.83 -16.23
N GLY A 233 4.44 8.01 -16.72
CA GLY A 233 5.43 8.46 -17.71
C GLY A 233 6.63 9.23 -17.15
N THR A 234 6.80 9.29 -15.82
CA THR A 234 7.91 9.97 -15.14
C THR A 234 8.75 8.97 -14.35
N ASN A 235 10.08 9.12 -14.41
CA ASN A 235 11.00 8.35 -13.58
C ASN A 235 11.22 9.07 -12.25
N TYR A 236 11.03 8.37 -11.13
CA TYR A 236 11.31 8.86 -9.80
C TYR A 236 12.41 7.99 -9.17
N SER A 237 13.52 8.61 -8.77
CA SER A 237 14.56 7.97 -7.98
C SER A 237 14.41 8.42 -6.54
N ILE A 238 13.66 7.67 -5.74
CA ILE A 238 13.34 8.03 -4.35
C ILE A 238 14.31 7.37 -3.39
N TYR A 239 14.63 8.08 -2.29
CA TYR A 239 15.25 7.50 -1.11
C TYR A 239 14.16 6.84 -0.28
N THR A 240 14.43 5.65 0.25
CA THR A 240 13.56 4.95 1.17
C THR A 240 14.38 4.15 2.17
N HIS A 241 13.97 4.19 3.43
CA HIS A 241 14.53 3.33 4.47
C HIS A 241 13.48 2.91 5.48
N SER A 242 13.65 1.72 6.07
CA SER A 242 12.79 1.19 7.12
C SER A 242 13.62 0.81 8.34
N TYR A 243 13.37 1.49 9.44
CA TYR A 243 13.96 1.18 10.74
C TYR A 243 13.11 0.10 11.43
N LEU A 244 13.48 -1.17 11.21
CA LEU A 244 12.90 -2.30 11.94
C LEU A 244 13.20 -2.14 13.45
N CYS A 245 12.27 -2.54 14.30
CA CYS A 245 12.28 -2.35 15.76
C CYS A 245 12.02 -0.93 16.27
N TYR A 246 11.94 0.07 15.38
CA TYR A 246 11.61 1.46 15.75
C TYR A 246 10.12 1.80 15.58
N GLY A 247 9.27 0.79 15.40
CA GLY A 247 7.83 0.98 15.48
C GLY A 247 7.37 1.16 16.93
N GLN A 248 6.24 1.82 17.14
CA GLN A 248 5.79 2.26 18.46
C GLN A 248 5.76 1.12 19.50
N LYS A 249 5.22 -0.05 19.16
CA LYS A 249 5.12 -1.17 20.12
C LYS A 249 6.47 -1.78 20.46
N GLN A 250 7.39 -1.86 19.50
CA GLN A 250 8.71 -2.43 19.73
C GLN A 250 9.63 -1.44 20.48
N ALA A 251 9.57 -0.15 20.13
CA ALA A 251 10.36 0.90 20.77
C ALA A 251 9.98 1.15 22.24
N LEU A 252 8.74 0.83 22.64
CA LEU A 252 8.27 0.95 24.03
C LEU A 252 8.70 -0.23 24.93
N LYS A 253 9.30 -1.30 24.38
CA LYS A 253 9.73 -2.43 25.21
C LYS A 253 11.03 -2.08 25.94
N ILE A 254 10.97 -2.00 27.27
CA ILE A 254 12.14 -1.80 28.13
C ILE A 254 12.61 -3.18 28.65
N PRO A 255 13.82 -3.64 28.30
CA PRO A 255 14.36 -4.90 28.83
C PRO A 255 14.43 -4.85 30.37
N SER A 256 13.90 -5.87 31.04
CA SER A 256 13.96 -6.00 32.49
C SER A 256 13.78 -7.46 32.93
N THR A 257 14.43 -7.84 34.01
CA THR A 257 14.23 -9.14 34.70
C THR A 257 13.35 -9.01 35.94
N GLU A 258 12.92 -7.79 36.29
CA GLU A 258 12.14 -7.45 37.48
C GLU A 258 10.99 -6.47 37.12
N GLN A 259 10.47 -5.74 38.11
CA GLN A 259 9.44 -4.72 37.91
C GLN A 259 9.90 -3.64 36.91
N ILE A 260 9.02 -3.24 36.00
CA ILE A 260 9.29 -2.19 35.00
C ILE A 260 8.65 -0.89 35.46
N SER A 261 9.48 0.12 35.73
CA SER A 261 9.03 1.49 35.97
C SER A 261 9.12 2.28 34.67
N HIS A 262 7.99 2.51 34.00
CA HIS A 262 7.97 3.11 32.66
C HIS A 262 7.73 4.62 32.72
N PRO A 263 8.73 5.47 32.38
CA PRO A 263 8.60 6.93 32.52
C PRO A 263 7.58 7.55 31.56
N CYS A 264 7.37 6.92 30.40
CA CYS A 264 6.40 7.41 29.41
C CYS A 264 4.95 6.98 29.67
N TYR A 265 4.71 6.02 30.58
CA TYR A 265 3.35 5.63 30.91
C TYR A 265 2.77 6.57 31.98
N PRO A 266 1.46 6.86 31.93
CA PRO A 266 0.86 7.81 32.85
C PRO A 266 0.93 7.30 34.29
N ARG A 267 1.02 8.23 35.25
CA ARG A 267 1.05 7.89 36.68
C ARG A 267 -0.18 7.07 37.07
N GLY A 268 0.04 5.94 37.75
CA GLY A 268 -1.02 5.02 38.17
C GLY A 268 -1.42 4.01 37.09
N TYR A 269 -0.80 4.04 35.91
CA TYR A 269 -0.89 2.93 34.96
C TYR A 269 -0.25 1.69 35.57
N GLU A 270 -0.97 0.58 35.51
CA GLU A 270 -0.46 -0.73 35.91
C GLU A 270 -0.89 -1.79 34.90
N GLU A 271 0.06 -2.63 34.51
CA GLU A 271 -0.18 -3.76 33.64
C GLU A 271 0.72 -4.92 34.08
N ASN A 272 0.24 -6.14 33.90
CA ASN A 272 1.06 -7.33 34.10
C ASN A 272 1.38 -7.91 32.72
N ILE A 273 2.67 -8.05 32.43
CA ILE A 273 3.17 -8.69 31.21
C ILE A 273 3.98 -9.92 31.59
N THR A 274 4.08 -10.89 30.69
CA THR A 274 4.99 -12.03 30.90
C THR A 274 6.39 -11.73 30.36
N THR A 275 7.42 -12.36 30.93
CA THR A 275 8.78 -12.34 30.32
C THR A 275 8.76 -12.88 28.90
N ALA A 276 7.87 -13.83 28.59
CA ALA A 276 7.65 -14.32 27.23
C ALA A 276 7.15 -13.21 26.28
N GLU A 277 6.18 -12.39 26.69
CA GLU A 277 5.71 -11.24 25.90
C GLU A 277 6.77 -10.14 25.76
N LEU A 278 7.58 -9.90 26.77
CA LEU A 278 8.65 -8.88 26.70
C LEU A 278 9.71 -9.26 25.66
N TYR A 279 10.09 -10.54 25.62
CA TYR A 279 11.15 -11.08 24.77
C TYR A 279 10.62 -11.87 23.55
N ASP A 280 9.36 -11.63 23.15
CA ASP A 280 8.70 -12.29 22.01
C ASP A 280 9.25 -11.88 20.63
N SER A 281 10.22 -10.96 20.57
CA SER A 281 10.73 -10.39 19.33
C SER A 281 12.25 -10.23 19.37
N PRO A 282 12.93 -10.25 18.21
CA PRO A 282 14.37 -10.02 18.14
C PRO A 282 14.77 -8.57 18.47
N CYS A 283 13.81 -7.65 18.65
CA CYS A 283 14.06 -6.24 18.98
C CYS A 283 14.53 -6.04 20.43
N VAL A 284 14.23 -6.99 21.32
CA VAL A 284 14.60 -6.93 22.73
C VAL A 284 15.51 -8.13 23.02
N ARG A 285 16.78 -7.86 23.36
CA ARG A 285 17.73 -8.92 23.65
C ARG A 285 17.33 -9.63 24.95
N ALA A 286 16.98 -10.91 24.84
CA ALA A 286 16.71 -11.76 26.00
C ALA A 286 17.97 -11.95 26.86
N PRO A 287 17.84 -12.06 28.20
CA PRO A 287 18.94 -12.43 29.07
C PRO A 287 19.47 -13.82 28.74
N SER A 288 20.78 -14.03 28.96
CA SER A 288 21.49 -15.27 28.62
C SER A 288 21.04 -16.49 29.44
N THR A 289 20.46 -16.28 30.62
CA THR A 289 19.78 -17.33 31.38
C THR A 289 18.28 -17.27 31.10
N PRO A 290 17.66 -18.37 30.62
CA PRO A 290 16.21 -18.43 30.47
C PRO A 290 15.56 -18.26 31.84
N SER A 291 14.98 -17.09 32.10
CA SER A 291 14.06 -16.97 33.23
C SER A 291 12.82 -17.79 32.90
N ALA A 292 12.25 -18.51 33.87
CA ALA A 292 10.90 -19.03 33.74
C ALA A 292 9.93 -17.93 33.28
N ALA A 293 8.80 -18.31 32.68
CA ALA A 293 7.74 -17.37 32.34
C ALA A 293 7.26 -16.68 33.63
N GLN A 294 7.81 -15.49 33.89
CA GLN A 294 7.59 -14.72 35.11
C GLN A 294 6.67 -13.55 34.77
N LEU A 295 5.76 -13.27 35.68
CA LEU A 295 4.91 -12.09 35.59
C LEU A 295 5.70 -10.86 36.04
N LEU A 296 5.82 -9.88 35.15
CA LEU A 296 6.43 -8.58 35.42
C LEU A 296 5.32 -7.54 35.56
N ARG A 297 5.37 -6.76 36.65
CA ARG A 297 4.49 -5.63 36.85
C ARG A 297 5.10 -4.40 36.17
N VAL A 298 4.36 -3.78 35.28
CA VAL A 298 4.71 -2.51 34.65
C VAL A 298 3.95 -1.39 35.36
N THR A 299 4.65 -0.37 35.83
CA THR A 299 4.06 0.79 36.51
C THR A 299 4.46 2.08 35.81
N GLY A 300 3.50 2.95 35.50
CA GLY A 300 3.77 4.26 34.91
C GLY A 300 4.12 5.32 35.95
N THR A 301 5.18 6.11 35.71
CA THR A 301 5.59 7.21 36.61
C THR A 301 5.08 8.58 36.15
N GLY A 302 4.82 8.75 34.85
CA GLY A 302 4.35 9.99 34.24
C GLY A 302 5.39 11.10 34.27
N GLU A 303 6.64 10.82 33.86
CA GLU A 303 7.78 11.72 33.96
C GLU A 303 8.30 12.11 32.57
N PRO A 304 7.87 13.26 32.00
CA PRO A 304 8.17 13.62 30.61
C PRO A 304 9.66 13.76 30.30
N ALA A 305 10.45 14.31 31.23
CA ALA A 305 11.90 14.47 31.03
C ALA A 305 12.64 13.12 31.01
N ALA A 306 12.30 12.22 31.94
CA ALA A 306 12.86 10.87 31.99
C ALA A 306 12.42 10.05 30.77
N CYS A 307 11.17 10.20 30.32
CA CYS A 307 10.69 9.58 29.10
C CYS A 307 11.47 10.06 27.87
N SER A 308 11.67 11.38 27.72
CA SER A 308 12.44 11.93 26.61
C SER A 308 13.88 11.42 26.61
N ALA A 309 14.53 11.30 27.78
CA ALA A 309 15.87 10.75 27.90
C ALA A 309 15.91 9.26 27.47
N ALA A 310 14.99 8.45 28.00
CA ALA A 310 14.89 7.03 27.65
C ALA A 310 14.63 6.81 26.14
N VAL A 311 13.81 7.66 25.52
CA VAL A 311 13.58 7.60 24.06
C VAL A 311 14.84 7.99 23.28
N GLN A 312 15.60 8.99 23.72
CA GLN A 312 16.84 9.40 23.06
C GLN A 312 17.91 8.29 23.07
N GLU A 313 17.97 7.48 24.13
CA GLU A 313 18.89 6.35 24.24
C GLU A 313 18.65 5.26 23.18
N LEU A 314 17.44 5.20 22.58
CA LEU A 314 17.14 4.28 21.49
C LEU A 314 17.91 4.60 20.19
N PHE A 315 18.42 5.83 20.04
CA PHE A 315 19.01 6.31 18.80
C PHE A 315 20.52 6.43 18.92
N ASN A 316 21.27 5.59 18.21
CA ASN A 316 22.71 5.80 18.05
C ASN A 316 22.96 6.85 16.96
N LEU A 317 23.35 8.06 17.36
CA LEU A 317 23.62 9.17 16.44
C LEU A 317 25.04 9.15 15.82
N SER A 318 25.81 8.08 16.05
CA SER A 318 27.11 7.90 15.41
C SER A 318 26.93 7.71 13.89
N CYS A 319 27.70 8.45 13.09
CA CYS A 319 27.71 8.38 11.64
C CYS A 319 29.16 8.26 11.14
N GLY A 320 29.38 7.50 10.07
CA GLY A 320 30.69 7.37 9.45
C GLY A 320 31.18 8.71 8.90
N ALA A 321 32.51 8.91 8.88
CA ALA A 321 33.10 10.12 8.28
C ALA A 321 32.69 10.24 6.80
N ASN A 322 32.31 11.46 6.37
CA ASN A 322 31.88 11.80 5.01
C ASN A 322 30.54 11.21 4.54
N SER A 323 29.64 10.80 5.45
CA SER A 323 28.27 10.40 5.10
C SER A 323 27.25 11.27 5.84
N THR A 324 26.07 11.45 5.24
CA THR A 324 24.90 11.97 5.95
C THR A 324 24.09 10.78 6.44
N CYS A 325 23.81 10.71 7.74
CA CYS A 325 23.04 9.62 8.33
C CYS A 325 21.73 10.12 8.96
N GLY A 326 20.76 9.21 9.05
CA GLY A 326 19.67 9.34 10.01
C GLY A 326 20.19 8.97 11.40
N PHE A 327 19.96 7.72 11.81
CA PHE A 327 20.55 7.13 13.02
C PHE A 327 21.02 5.69 12.75
N ASN A 328 21.73 5.10 13.71
CA ASN A 328 22.37 3.78 13.63
C ASN A 328 23.36 3.63 12.47
N GLY A 329 24.04 4.72 12.09
CA GLY A 329 24.96 4.74 10.95
C GLY A 329 24.30 4.52 9.58
N VAL A 330 22.97 4.58 9.49
CA VAL A 330 22.23 4.41 8.24
C VAL A 330 22.32 5.67 7.41
N TYR A 331 22.77 5.53 6.15
CA TYR A 331 22.78 6.61 5.18
C TYR A 331 21.39 7.23 4.98
N GLN A 332 21.35 8.55 4.98
CA GLN A 332 20.16 9.34 4.66
C GLN A 332 20.60 10.64 3.99
N PRO A 333 20.15 10.94 2.75
CA PRO A 333 20.42 12.22 2.12
C PRO A 333 19.73 13.37 2.89
N PRO A 334 20.16 14.63 2.73
CA PRO A 334 19.50 15.77 3.35
C PRO A 334 18.00 15.79 3.04
N VAL A 335 17.18 15.87 4.09
CA VAL A 335 15.72 15.94 3.95
C VAL A 335 15.32 17.24 3.26
N ARG A 336 14.32 17.18 2.38
CA ARG A 336 13.80 18.35 1.68
C ARG A 336 12.32 18.19 1.35
N GLY A 337 11.67 19.32 1.10
CA GLY A 337 10.26 19.35 0.71
C GLY A 337 9.31 19.13 1.89
N GLN A 338 8.01 19.04 1.57
CA GLN A 338 6.98 18.74 2.55
C GLN A 338 6.90 17.23 2.79
N PHE A 339 6.51 16.83 3.99
CA PHE A 339 6.28 15.43 4.36
C PHE A 339 4.85 15.24 4.83
N PHE A 340 4.25 14.13 4.45
CA PHE A 340 3.03 13.63 5.05
C PHE A 340 3.39 12.60 6.11
N VAL A 341 2.88 12.79 7.33
CA VAL A 341 3.08 11.86 8.44
C VAL A 341 1.83 11.01 8.60
N ARG A 342 2.00 9.70 8.57
CA ARG A 342 0.94 8.73 8.84
C ARG A 342 1.24 8.01 10.14
N ASN A 343 0.27 8.01 11.06
CA ASN A 343 0.28 7.22 12.28
C ASN A 343 -0.72 6.08 12.15
N LEU A 344 -0.30 4.84 12.48
CA LEU A 344 -1.08 3.69 13.00
C LEU A 344 -2.50 3.36 12.47
N HIS A 345 -3.00 4.01 11.41
CA HIS A 345 -4.34 3.85 10.84
C HIS A 345 -4.35 3.86 9.30
N PRO A 346 -5.35 3.23 8.66
CA PRO A 346 -5.15 2.42 7.47
C PRO A 346 -5.42 3.20 6.19
N CYS A 347 -4.36 3.52 5.43
CA CYS A 347 -4.44 3.91 4.00
C CYS A 347 -3.15 3.51 3.25
N PHE A 348 -2.66 2.29 3.48
CA PHE A 348 -1.33 1.90 3.01
C PHE A 348 -1.26 1.64 1.49
N TRP A 349 -2.39 1.30 0.85
CA TRP A 349 -2.33 0.61 -0.45
C TRP A 349 -3.07 1.24 -1.62
N GLY A 350 -3.66 2.43 -1.46
CA GLY A 350 -4.53 3.04 -2.49
C GLY A 350 -3.86 3.26 -3.85
N GLY A 351 -2.57 3.60 -3.83
CA GLY A 351 -1.77 3.76 -5.04
C GLY A 351 -1.01 2.51 -5.49
N GLY A 352 -1.00 1.45 -4.67
CA GLY A 352 -0.17 0.26 -4.85
C GLY A 352 -0.82 -0.85 -5.67
N VAL A 353 -2.15 -0.87 -5.80
CA VAL A 353 -2.92 -2.00 -6.41
C VAL A 353 -2.44 -2.35 -7.82
N GLY A 354 -2.03 -1.35 -8.61
CA GLY A 354 -1.53 -1.57 -9.96
C GLY A 354 -0.13 -2.19 -10.05
N PHE A 355 0.67 -2.17 -8.99
CA PHE A 355 2.07 -2.61 -9.01
C PHE A 355 2.23 -4.13 -9.07
N TRP A 356 1.23 -4.88 -8.62
CA TRP A 356 1.33 -6.30 -8.32
C TRP A 356 1.19 -7.24 -9.53
N GLY A 357 1.48 -6.72 -10.73
CA GLY A 357 0.94 -7.25 -11.97
C GLY A 357 1.93 -7.58 -13.08
N THR A 358 3.16 -8.04 -12.83
CA THR A 358 4.01 -8.59 -13.93
C THR A 358 4.98 -9.72 -13.49
N ARG A 359 4.41 -10.93 -13.38
CA ARG A 359 4.97 -12.32 -13.46
C ARG A 359 6.06 -12.76 -12.48
N GLY A 360 5.68 -13.32 -11.32
CA GLY A 360 6.63 -13.80 -10.30
C GLY A 360 7.67 -12.74 -9.86
N TRP A 361 7.36 -11.49 -10.19
CA TRP A 361 8.15 -10.26 -10.20
C TRP A 361 9.55 -10.33 -10.85
N PRO A 362 9.68 -9.85 -12.11
CA PRO A 362 10.67 -8.81 -12.37
C PRO A 362 10.20 -7.66 -13.29
N ARG A 363 10.57 -6.44 -12.86
CA ARG A 363 10.56 -5.11 -13.52
C ARG A 363 9.22 -4.43 -13.85
N PRO A 364 9.11 -3.11 -13.59
CA PRO A 364 7.85 -2.36 -13.64
C PRO A 364 7.52 -1.98 -15.08
N ARG A 365 6.53 -2.66 -15.66
CA ARG A 365 5.79 -2.16 -16.81
C ARG A 365 4.30 -2.37 -16.51
N GLU A 366 3.54 -1.28 -16.58
CA GLU A 366 2.06 -1.23 -16.51
C GLU A 366 1.45 -1.23 -15.10
N ILE A 367 0.90 -0.09 -14.66
CA ILE A 367 0.36 0.05 -13.30
C ILE A 367 -0.74 1.08 -13.30
N CYS A 368 -1.93 0.75 -12.77
CA CYS A 368 -3.10 1.61 -12.72
C CYS A 368 -3.15 2.62 -11.51
N CYS A 369 -3.21 3.98 -11.66
CA CYS A 369 -3.67 5.03 -10.68
C CYS A 369 -4.33 6.32 -11.38
N ARG A 370 -5.54 6.91 -11.06
CA ARG A 370 -6.05 8.24 -10.48
C ARG A 370 -7.61 8.50 -10.43
N SER A 371 -8.30 8.63 -9.28
CA SER A 371 -9.75 9.05 -9.14
C SER A 371 -10.24 10.34 -9.87
N LYS A 372 -11.51 10.38 -10.30
CA LYS A 372 -12.29 11.61 -10.56
C LYS A 372 -13.18 11.91 -9.34
N PHE A 373 -13.13 13.15 -8.85
CA PHE A 373 -14.33 13.80 -8.30
C PHE A 373 -15.17 14.35 -9.45
#